data_AF-A0A8M1FFL1-F1
#
_entry.id   AF-A0A8M1FFL1-F1
#
_cell.length_a   1.000
_cell.length_b   1.000
_cell.length_c   1.000
_cell.angle_alpha   90.00
_cell.angle_beta   90.00
_cell.angle_gamma   90.00
#
_symmetry.space_group_name_H-M   'P 1'
#
loop_
_entity.id
_entity.type
_entity.pdbx_description
1 polymer ?
#
loop_
_entity_poly.entity_id
_entity_poly.type
_entity_poly.pdbx_seq_one_letter_code
_entity_poly.pdbx_strand_id
1 'polypeptide(L)'
;MYVTTLPVPGMHFQCAPKLNGDSQAKIQRILRLISGGGLSITGSHILCGDFLFSGHTVVLTLTYLFIKEYSPRHFWWYHLICWLLSAAGIICILVAHEHYTVDVIIAYYITTRLFWWYHSMANEKNLKVSSQTNFLSRAWWFPIFYFFEKNVQGSIPCCFSWPLSWPPGCFKSSCKKYSRVQKIGEDNEKST
;
A
#
# COMPACT_ATOMS: atom_id res chain seq x y z
N MET A 1 16.56 14.66 18.99
CA MET A 1 16.84 13.74 17.87
C MET A 1 15.95 12.52 18.05
N TYR A 2 14.63 12.65 17.82
CA TYR A 2 13.64 11.58 18.06
C TYR A 2 13.27 10.78 16.80
N VAL A 3 13.67 11.28 15.63
CA VAL A 3 13.24 10.74 14.33
C VAL A 3 14.25 9.71 13.78
N THR A 4 15.51 9.80 14.20
CA THR A 4 16.64 9.02 13.68
C THR A 4 17.41 8.26 14.77
N THR A 5 16.77 7.92 15.90
CA THR A 5 17.42 7.12 16.94
C THR A 5 17.60 5.69 16.45
N LEU A 6 18.85 5.19 16.45
CA LEU A 6 19.18 3.83 16.02
C LEU A 6 18.29 2.79 16.73
N PRO A 7 17.70 1.83 15.99
CA PRO A 7 17.00 0.70 16.60
C PRO A 7 18.00 -0.12 17.41
N VAL A 8 17.49 -0.88 18.36
CA VAL A 8 18.32 -1.76 19.19
C VAL A 8 19.07 -2.72 18.27
N PRO A 9 20.41 -2.79 18.34
CA PRO A 9 21.17 -3.69 17.48
C PRO A 9 20.73 -5.13 17.77
N GLY A 10 20.20 -5.79 16.74
CA GLY A 10 19.82 -7.19 16.82
C GLY A 10 21.05 -8.07 17.06
N MET A 11 21.23 -8.52 18.30
CA MET A 11 22.34 -9.39 18.71
C MET A 11 22.38 -10.74 17.96
N HIS A 12 21.30 -11.09 17.27
CA HIS A 12 21.13 -12.35 16.54
C HIS A 12 21.58 -12.31 15.08
N PHE A 13 21.98 -11.14 14.56
CA PHE A 13 22.29 -10.99 13.14
C PHE A 13 23.81 -10.76 12.92
N GLN A 14 24.51 -11.78 12.43
CA GLN A 14 25.93 -11.66 12.08
C GLN A 14 26.09 -11.11 10.67
N CYS A 15 26.59 -9.88 10.58
CA CYS A 15 26.82 -9.22 9.30
C CYS A 15 28.15 -9.60 8.67
N ALA A 16 28.15 -9.70 7.34
CA ALA A 16 29.35 -9.93 6.57
C ALA A 16 30.29 -8.70 6.64
N PRO A 17 31.62 -8.91 6.64
CA PRO A 17 32.59 -7.80 6.71
C PRO A 17 32.49 -6.88 5.50
N LYS A 18 32.88 -5.61 5.67
CA LYS A 18 32.92 -4.60 4.60
C LYS A 18 33.88 -5.06 3.49
N LEU A 19 33.43 -4.99 2.23
CA LEU A 19 34.27 -5.24 1.05
C LEU A 19 34.89 -3.94 0.56
N ASN A 20 36.22 -3.87 0.63
CA ASN A 20 37.00 -2.76 0.09
C ASN A 20 37.57 -3.17 -1.29
N GLY A 21 37.33 -2.36 -2.32
CA GLY A 21 37.96 -2.51 -3.64
C GLY A 21 37.36 -3.55 -4.61
N ASP A 22 36.72 -4.62 -4.12
CA ASP A 22 36.21 -5.69 -5.01
C ASP A 22 34.76 -5.42 -5.47
N SER A 23 34.60 -5.01 -6.73
CA SER A 23 33.29 -4.74 -7.34
C SER A 23 32.52 -6.01 -7.71
N GLN A 24 33.20 -7.10 -8.07
CA GLN A 24 32.56 -8.36 -8.46
C GLN A 24 31.91 -9.03 -7.25
N ALA A 25 32.63 -9.08 -6.13
CA ALA A 25 32.09 -9.65 -4.90
C ALA A 25 30.98 -8.77 -4.27
N LYS A 26 30.96 -7.46 -4.53
CA LYS A 26 29.80 -6.59 -4.19
C LYS A 26 28.56 -6.96 -5.00
N ILE A 27 28.70 -7.13 -6.31
CA ILE A 27 27.58 -7.52 -7.20
C ILE A 27 27.05 -8.89 -6.78
N GLN A 28 27.92 -9.85 -6.49
CA GLN A 28 27.51 -11.19 -6.04
C GLN A 28 26.68 -11.15 -4.74
N ARG A 29 27.04 -10.27 -3.78
CA ARG A 29 26.26 -10.07 -2.56
C ARG A 29 24.89 -9.45 -2.84
N ILE A 30 24.81 -8.48 -3.75
CA ILE A 30 23.54 -7.86 -4.16
C ILE A 30 22.64 -8.91 -4.85
N LEU A 31 23.18 -9.71 -5.76
CA LEU A 31 22.41 -10.76 -6.44
C LEU A 31 21.90 -11.82 -5.48
N ARG A 32 22.71 -12.23 -4.48
CA ARG A 32 22.25 -13.14 -3.42
C ARG A 32 21.09 -12.55 -2.61
N LEU A 33 21.18 -11.28 -2.23
CA LEU A 33 20.12 -10.58 -1.52
C LEU A 33 18.81 -10.51 -2.36
N ILE A 34 18.91 -10.17 -3.65
CA ILE A 34 17.77 -10.14 -4.57
C ILE A 34 17.16 -11.53 -4.74
N SER A 35 17.98 -12.57 -4.89
CA SER A 35 17.51 -13.94 -5.06
C SER A 35 16.73 -14.48 -3.85
N GLY A 36 17.03 -13.96 -2.65
CA GLY A 36 16.30 -14.29 -1.43
C GLY A 36 15.05 -13.43 -1.19
N GLY A 37 14.71 -12.53 -2.12
CA GLY A 37 13.51 -11.70 -2.04
C GLY A 37 13.46 -10.75 -0.83
N GLY A 38 14.61 -10.48 -0.20
CA GLY A 38 14.68 -9.67 1.03
C GLY A 38 14.16 -10.36 2.30
N LEU A 39 13.93 -11.68 2.27
CA LEU A 39 13.51 -12.45 3.45
C LEU A 39 14.73 -12.92 4.25
N SER A 40 14.81 -12.54 5.53
CA SER A 40 15.89 -12.97 6.45
C SER A 40 15.94 -14.49 6.68
N ILE A 41 14.84 -15.21 6.44
CA ILE A 41 14.74 -16.67 6.64
C ILE A 41 15.65 -17.48 5.70
N THR A 42 15.96 -16.97 4.51
CA THR A 42 16.78 -17.70 3.52
C THR A 42 18.28 -17.59 3.78
N GLY A 43 18.71 -16.88 4.84
CA GLY A 43 20.13 -16.61 5.12
C GLY A 43 20.83 -15.74 4.05
N SER A 44 20.05 -15.19 3.12
CA SER A 44 20.52 -14.33 2.03
C SER A 44 20.74 -12.87 2.48
N HIS A 45 20.08 -12.47 3.56
CA HIS A 45 20.31 -11.20 4.23
C HIS A 45 21.59 -11.34 5.06
N ILE A 46 22.72 -10.84 4.53
CA ILE A 46 24.03 -10.83 5.21
C ILE A 46 24.60 -9.42 5.38
N LEU A 47 23.86 -8.39 4.94
CA LEU A 47 24.30 -7.00 4.98
C LEU A 47 23.71 -6.29 6.21
N CYS A 48 24.58 -5.63 6.98
CA CYS A 48 24.21 -4.65 7.99
C CYS A 48 23.89 -3.33 7.28
N GLY A 49 22.66 -3.18 6.78
CA GLY A 49 22.15 -1.90 6.27
C GLY A 49 21.23 -1.26 7.28
N ASP A 50 21.12 0.07 7.24
CA ASP A 50 20.06 0.78 7.96
C ASP A 50 18.71 0.42 7.33
N PHE A 51 17.80 -0.13 8.13
CA PHE A 51 16.47 -0.59 7.72
C PHE A 51 15.54 0.60 7.40
N LEU A 52 15.81 1.38 6.35
CA LEU A 52 15.07 2.62 6.05
C LEU A 52 13.59 2.44 5.64
N PHE A 53 13.06 1.21 5.58
CA PHE A 53 11.70 0.95 5.09
C PHE A 53 10.96 -0.10 5.92
N SER A 54 9.79 0.28 6.47
CA SER A 54 8.97 -0.60 7.32
C SER A 54 7.88 -1.31 6.52
N GLY A 55 8.15 -2.55 6.10
CA GLY A 55 7.16 -3.39 5.40
C GLY A 55 5.89 -3.68 6.22
N HIS A 56 6.02 -3.85 7.54
CA HIS A 56 4.88 -4.05 8.44
C HIS A 56 3.90 -2.87 8.43
N THR A 57 4.44 -1.65 8.48
CA THR A 57 3.63 -0.42 8.38
C THR A 57 2.92 -0.35 7.04
N VAL A 58 3.61 -0.67 5.94
CA VAL A 58 3.01 -0.72 4.60
C VAL A 58 1.83 -1.68 4.56
N VAL A 59 2.00 -2.92 5.04
CA VAL A 59 0.93 -3.93 5.01
C VAL A 59 -0.26 -3.49 5.86
N LEU A 60 -0.03 -3.08 7.12
CA LEU A 60 -1.11 -2.65 8.03
C LEU A 60 -1.89 -1.45 7.49
N THR A 61 -1.20 -0.47 6.91
CA THR A 61 -1.83 0.74 6.36
C THR A 61 -2.57 0.43 5.06
N LEU A 62 -1.94 -0.31 4.15
CA LEU A 62 -2.54 -0.68 2.86
C LEU A 62 -3.78 -1.56 3.06
N THR A 63 -3.71 -2.56 3.94
CA THR A 63 -4.85 -3.42 4.28
C THR A 63 -6.02 -2.60 4.81
N TYR A 64 -5.78 -1.65 5.72
CA TYR A 64 -6.84 -0.76 6.21
C TYR A 64 -7.44 0.10 5.08
N LEU A 65 -6.61 0.68 4.21
CA LEU A 65 -7.08 1.49 3.08
C LEU A 65 -7.94 0.68 2.11
N PHE A 66 -7.54 -0.55 1.79
CA PHE A 66 -8.34 -1.47 0.97
C PHE A 66 -9.68 -1.80 1.63
N ILE A 67 -9.67 -2.16 2.92
CA ILE A 67 -10.89 -2.44 3.66
C ILE A 67 -11.84 -1.23 3.60
N LYS A 68 -11.33 -0.03 3.82
CA LYS A 68 -12.12 1.20 3.82
C LYS A 68 -12.67 1.56 2.43
N GLU A 69 -11.91 1.31 1.37
CA GLU A 69 -12.32 1.66 0.00
C GLU A 69 -13.38 0.70 -0.55
N TYR A 70 -13.23 -0.59 -0.28
CA TYR A 70 -14.04 -1.63 -0.91
C TYR A 70 -15.18 -2.17 -0.03
N SER A 71 -15.22 -1.81 1.25
CA SER A 71 -16.29 -2.22 2.17
C SER A 71 -17.46 -1.22 2.22
N PRO A 72 -18.71 -1.68 2.36
CA PRO A 72 -19.89 -0.80 2.46
C PRO A 72 -19.79 0.16 3.66
N ARG A 73 -20.17 1.43 3.47
CA ARG A 73 -20.14 2.46 4.54
C ARG A 73 -21.04 2.16 5.75
N HIS A 74 -22.05 1.31 5.59
CA HIS A 74 -22.93 0.92 6.71
C HIS A 74 -22.18 0.12 7.78
N PHE A 75 -21.06 -0.53 7.43
CA PHE A 75 -20.20 -1.26 8.36
C PHE A 75 -19.16 -0.35 9.05
N TRP A 76 -19.60 0.81 9.54
CA TRP A 76 -18.71 1.80 10.16
C TRP A 76 -17.99 1.25 11.40
N TRP A 77 -18.66 0.43 12.22
CA TRP A 77 -18.04 -0.25 13.38
C TRP A 77 -16.88 -1.16 12.97
N TYR A 78 -17.02 -1.89 11.86
CA TYR A 78 -15.95 -2.72 11.32
C TYR A 78 -14.77 -1.86 10.85
N HIS A 79 -15.04 -0.74 10.17
CA HIS A 79 -13.98 0.20 9.75
C HIS A 79 -13.25 0.77 10.95
N LEU A 80 -13.96 1.10 12.03
CA LEU A 80 -13.38 1.59 13.27
C LEU A 80 -12.49 0.53 13.93
N ILE A 81 -12.94 -0.72 14.03
CA ILE A 81 -12.14 -1.81 14.59
C ILE A 81 -10.87 -2.04 13.76
N CYS A 82 -10.97 -2.09 12.43
CA CYS A 82 -9.81 -2.26 11.56
C CYS A 82 -8.85 -1.07 11.66
N TRP A 83 -9.37 0.16 11.80
CA TRP A 83 -8.55 1.34 12.02
C TRP A 83 -7.80 1.25 13.34
N LEU A 84 -8.48 0.91 14.43
CA LEU A 84 -7.87 0.73 15.76
C LEU A 84 -6.81 -0.37 15.74
N LEU A 85 -7.07 -1.51 15.08
CA LEU A 85 -6.11 -2.60 14.97
C LEU A 85 -4.86 -2.18 14.19
N SER A 86 -5.02 -1.45 13.08
CA SER A 86 -3.92 -0.92 12.28
C SER A 86 -3.10 0.10 13.08
N ALA A 87 -3.77 1.03 13.77
CA ALA A 87 -3.13 2.02 14.63
C ALA A 87 -2.38 1.37 15.80
N ALA A 88 -3.00 0.42 16.49
CA ALA A 88 -2.37 -0.35 17.56
C ALA A 88 -1.13 -1.11 17.05
N GLY A 89 -1.21 -1.75 15.87
CA GLY A 89 -0.06 -2.41 15.26
C GLY A 89 1.10 -1.46 14.99
N ILE A 90 0.84 -0.26 14.46
CA ILE A 90 1.87 0.77 14.23
C ILE A 90 2.48 1.25 15.55
N ILE A 91 1.66 1.47 16.58
CA ILE A 91 2.15 1.85 17.91
C ILE A 91 3.03 0.75 18.50
N CYS A 92 2.61 -0.52 18.42
CA CYS A 92 3.41 -1.65 18.88
C CYS A 92 4.76 -1.74 18.15
N ILE A 93 4.81 -1.46 16.84
CA ILE A 93 6.07 -1.42 16.07
C ILE A 93 6.99 -0.32 16.60
N LEU A 94 6.45 0.87 16.89
CA LEU A 94 7.22 1.99 17.43
C LEU A 94 7.73 1.68 18.85
N VAL A 95 6.89 1.07 19.70
CA VAL A 95 7.25 0.69 21.08
C VAL A 95 8.28 -0.43 21.11
N ALA A 96 8.19 -1.38 20.17
CA ALA A 96 9.17 -2.46 20.06
C ALA A 96 10.55 -1.97 19.59
N HIS A 97 10.67 -0.71 19.13
CA HIS A 97 11.91 -0.12 18.62
C HIS A 97 12.59 -0.95 17.51
N GLU A 98 11.82 -1.78 16.80
CA GLU A 98 12.30 -2.62 15.69
C GLU A 98 12.59 -1.80 14.42
N HIS A 99 11.96 -0.61 14.29
CA HIS A 99 12.15 0.31 13.16
C HIS A 99 12.33 1.74 13.65
N TYR A 100 13.02 2.57 12.85
CA TYR A 100 13.08 3.99 13.14
C TYR A 100 11.69 4.60 12.95
N THR A 101 11.35 5.60 13.79
CA THR A 101 10.10 6.35 13.61
C THR A 101 10.03 6.99 12.22
N VAL A 102 11.17 7.40 11.64
CA VAL A 102 11.23 7.90 10.26
C VAL A 102 10.77 6.86 9.23
N ASP A 103 11.11 5.59 9.39
CA ASP A 103 10.73 4.53 8.45
C ASP A 103 9.21 4.33 8.44
N VAL A 104 8.60 4.41 9.62
CA VAL A 104 7.14 4.32 9.79
C VAL A 104 6.45 5.52 9.13
N ILE A 105 6.97 6.73 9.34
CA ILE A 105 6.41 7.96 8.74
C ILE A 105 6.53 7.91 7.21
N ILE A 106 7.70 7.55 6.69
CA ILE A 106 7.95 7.44 5.24
C ILE A 106 7.07 6.36 4.64
N ALA A 107 6.99 5.18 5.26
CA ALA A 107 6.13 4.08 4.80
C ALA A 107 4.67 4.52 4.73
N TYR A 108 4.13 5.10 5.80
CA TYR A 108 2.77 5.62 5.83
C TYR A 108 2.53 6.67 4.73
N TYR A 109 3.46 7.61 4.55
CA TYR A 109 3.34 8.67 3.55
C TYR A 109 3.32 8.11 2.12
N ILE A 110 4.30 7.27 1.76
CA ILE A 110 4.40 6.69 0.42
C ILE A 110 3.18 5.81 0.14
N THR A 111 2.80 4.93 1.06
CA THR A 111 1.67 4.01 0.88
C THR A 111 0.36 4.75 0.67
N THR A 112 0.05 5.75 1.50
CA THR A 112 -1.20 6.53 1.36
C THR A 112 -1.23 7.33 0.06
N ARG A 113 -0.12 7.96 -0.33
CA ARG A 113 -0.02 8.74 -1.57
C ARG A 113 -0.17 7.88 -2.81
N LEU A 114 0.52 6.75 -2.87
CA LEU A 114 0.42 5.80 -3.98
C LEU A 114 -1.01 5.26 -4.12
N PHE A 115 -1.64 4.87 -3.00
CA PHE A 115 -3.02 4.39 -2.99
C PHE A 115 -3.99 5.43 -3.55
N TRP A 116 -3.90 6.68 -3.11
CA TRP A 116 -4.78 7.75 -3.61
C TRP A 116 -4.50 8.14 -5.05
N TRP A 117 -3.24 8.22 -5.48
CA TRP A 117 -2.91 8.51 -6.88
C TRP A 117 -3.44 7.42 -7.81
N TYR A 118 -3.23 6.14 -7.45
CA TYR A 118 -3.76 5.02 -8.21
C TYR A 118 -5.29 5.11 -8.32
N HIS A 119 -6.01 5.23 -7.19
CA HIS A 119 -7.47 5.30 -7.22
C HIS A 119 -8.01 6.56 -7.90
N SER A 120 -7.31 7.69 -7.80
CA SER A 120 -7.71 8.92 -8.51
C SER A 120 -7.66 8.71 -10.02
N MET A 121 -6.59 8.10 -10.53
CA MET A 121 -6.48 7.77 -11.96
C MET A 121 -7.42 6.64 -12.38
N ALA A 122 -7.63 5.64 -11.53
CA ALA A 122 -8.49 4.49 -11.84
C ALA A 122 -9.99 4.86 -11.84
N ASN A 123 -10.40 5.86 -11.06
CA ASN A 123 -11.81 6.26 -10.96
C ASN A 123 -12.20 7.35 -11.97
N GLU A 124 -11.29 8.26 -12.31
CA GLU A 124 -11.58 9.39 -13.19
C GLU A 124 -11.20 9.08 -14.65
N LYS A 125 -12.17 9.14 -15.56
CA LYS A 125 -11.96 8.80 -16.98
C LYS A 125 -10.96 9.74 -17.65
N ASN A 126 -11.01 11.02 -17.29
CA ASN A 126 -10.12 12.02 -17.86
C ASN A 126 -8.65 11.74 -17.51
N LEU A 127 -8.36 11.19 -16.34
CA LEU A 127 -7.00 10.88 -15.90
C LEU A 127 -6.43 9.57 -16.47
N LYS A 128 -7.27 8.70 -17.04
CA LYS A 128 -6.84 7.45 -17.69
C LYS A 128 -6.24 7.67 -19.08
N VAL A 129 -6.64 8.75 -19.75
CA VAL A 129 -6.20 9.06 -21.10
C VAL A 129 -4.98 9.96 -21.03
N SER A 130 -3.98 9.71 -21.89
CA SER A 130 -2.86 10.62 -22.03
C SER A 130 -3.35 11.92 -22.68
N SER A 131 -3.32 13.01 -21.93
CA SER A 131 -3.67 14.37 -22.40
C SER A 131 -2.58 15.34 -21.99
N GLN A 132 -2.41 16.43 -22.74
CA GLN A 132 -1.48 17.51 -22.40
C GLN A 132 -1.75 18.12 -21.01
N THR A 133 -3.00 18.06 -20.55
CA THR A 133 -3.46 18.54 -19.24
C THR A 133 -3.19 17.56 -18.10
N ASN A 134 -2.88 16.30 -18.39
CA ASN A 134 -2.71 15.25 -17.39
C ASN A 134 -1.24 15.06 -17.04
N PHE A 135 -0.75 15.77 -16.03
CA PHE A 135 0.64 15.60 -15.57
C PHE A 135 0.95 14.19 -15.07
N LEU A 136 -0.06 13.47 -14.56
CA LEU A 136 0.10 12.09 -14.10
C LEU A 136 0.40 11.12 -15.26
N SER A 137 0.02 11.44 -16.51
CA SER A 137 0.37 10.60 -17.66
C SER A 137 1.85 10.66 -18.04
N ARG A 138 2.60 11.62 -17.49
CA ARG A 138 4.05 11.77 -17.66
C ARG A 138 4.85 10.91 -16.68
N ALA A 139 4.18 10.26 -15.72
CA ALA A 139 4.86 9.35 -14.80
C ALA A 139 5.42 8.15 -15.56
N TRP A 140 6.64 7.71 -15.22
CA TRP A 140 7.34 6.61 -15.89
C TRP A 140 6.55 5.28 -15.87
N TRP A 141 5.70 5.09 -14.86
CA TRP A 141 4.89 3.89 -14.68
C TRP A 141 3.49 3.97 -15.32
N PHE A 142 3.12 5.12 -15.91
CA PHE A 142 1.82 5.31 -16.55
C PHE A 142 1.53 4.29 -17.68
N PRO A 143 2.49 3.90 -18.54
CA PRO A 143 2.23 2.87 -19.56
C PRO A 143 1.80 1.52 -18.96
N ILE A 144 2.39 1.14 -17.83
CA ILE A 144 2.04 -0.08 -17.10
C ILE A 144 0.62 0.04 -16.55
N PHE A 145 0.30 1.16 -15.91
CA PHE A 145 -1.05 1.45 -15.41
C PHE A 145 -2.10 1.39 -16.53
N TYR A 146 -1.84 2.07 -17.65
CA TYR A 146 -2.74 2.07 -18.81
C TYR A 146 -2.97 0.66 -19.37
N PHE A 147 -1.93 -0.17 -19.42
CA PHE A 147 -2.05 -1.56 -19.87
C PHE A 147 -3.01 -2.38 -18.99
N PHE A 148 -2.88 -2.30 -17.66
CA PHE A 148 -3.73 -3.05 -16.73
C PHE A 148 -5.16 -2.51 -16.64
N GLU A 149 -5.33 -1.18 -16.71
CA GLU A 149 -6.63 -0.52 -16.51
C GLU A 149 -7.39 -0.22 -17.82
N LYS A 150 -6.85 -0.62 -18.99
CA LYS A 150 -7.45 -0.34 -20.32
C LYS A 150 -8.92 -0.77 -20.44
N ASN A 151 -9.27 -1.89 -19.82
CA ASN A 151 -10.62 -2.48 -19.91
C ASN A 151 -11.58 -1.98 -18.82
N VAL A 152 -11.08 -1.24 -17.83
CA VAL A 152 -11.86 -0.80 -16.67
C VAL A 152 -12.35 0.62 -16.92
N GLN A 153 -13.64 0.79 -17.19
CA GLN A 153 -14.19 2.09 -17.63
C GLN A 153 -14.53 3.07 -16.47
N GLY A 154 -14.39 2.65 -15.21
CA GLY A 154 -14.68 3.50 -14.05
C GLY A 154 -14.54 2.74 -12.72
N SER A 155 -15.09 3.31 -11.64
CA SER A 155 -15.04 2.69 -10.31
C SER A 155 -15.64 1.29 -10.29
N ILE A 156 -14.91 0.38 -9.65
CA ILE A 156 -15.32 -1.02 -9.50
C ILE A 156 -16.58 -1.06 -8.63
N PRO A 157 -17.69 -1.65 -9.10
CA PRO A 157 -18.89 -1.80 -8.28
C PRO A 157 -18.59 -2.70 -7.08
N CYS A 158 -19.13 -2.40 -5.90
CA CYS A 158 -18.99 -3.26 -4.71
C CYS A 158 -19.90 -4.51 -4.79
N CYS A 159 -19.92 -5.18 -5.95
CA CYS A 159 -20.60 -6.45 -6.17
C CYS A 159 -19.54 -7.54 -6.17
N PHE A 160 -19.41 -8.24 -5.04
CA PHE A 160 -18.53 -9.41 -4.94
C PHE A 160 -19.32 -10.65 -5.38
N SER A 161 -19.01 -11.21 -6.54
CA SER A 161 -19.47 -12.55 -6.89
C SER A 161 -18.60 -13.57 -6.15
N TRP A 162 -19.21 -14.37 -5.28
CA TRP A 162 -18.49 -15.45 -4.61
C TRP A 162 -18.04 -16.49 -5.66
N PRO A 163 -16.77 -16.92 -5.68
CA PRO A 163 -16.28 -17.88 -6.67
C PRO A 163 -16.83 -19.29 -6.48
N LEU A 164 -17.40 -19.61 -5.31
CA LEU A 164 -18.17 -20.83 -5.08
C LEU A 164 -19.69 -20.53 -5.12
N SER A 165 -20.46 -21.28 -5.90
CA SER A 165 -21.91 -21.12 -5.93
C SER A 165 -22.56 -21.67 -4.66
N TRP A 166 -22.60 -20.88 -3.58
CA TRP A 166 -23.48 -21.15 -2.44
C TRP A 166 -24.93 -20.77 -2.78
N PRO A 167 -25.94 -21.47 -2.20
CA PRO A 167 -27.32 -21.32 -2.61
C PRO A 167 -27.86 -19.89 -2.39
N PRO A 168 -28.86 -19.45 -3.18
CA PRO A 168 -29.09 -18.04 -3.53
C PRO A 168 -29.66 -17.13 -2.43
N GLY A 169 -29.64 -17.57 -1.18
CA GLY A 169 -30.40 -16.96 -0.10
C GLY A 169 -29.71 -15.85 0.70
N CYS A 170 -28.38 -15.77 0.73
CA CYS A 170 -27.71 -15.01 1.81
C CYS A 170 -27.15 -13.63 1.44
N PHE A 171 -26.90 -13.31 0.16
CA PHE A 171 -26.17 -12.07 -0.20
C PHE A 171 -26.65 -11.39 -1.48
N LYS A 172 -27.97 -11.16 -1.63
CA LYS A 172 -28.45 -10.14 -2.59
C LYS A 172 -28.42 -8.75 -1.94
N SER A 173 -27.24 -8.22 -1.67
CA SER A 173 -27.11 -6.78 -1.41
C SER A 173 -27.18 -6.04 -2.73
N SER A 174 -28.32 -5.39 -3.01
CA SER A 174 -28.47 -4.46 -4.14
C SER A 174 -27.47 -3.32 -3.98
N CYS A 175 -26.33 -3.42 -4.66
CA CYS A 175 -25.29 -2.42 -4.60
C CYS A 175 -25.54 -1.39 -5.71
N LYS A 176 -26.11 -0.23 -5.35
CA LYS A 176 -26.17 0.92 -6.25
C LYS A 176 -24.73 1.33 -6.59
N LYS A 177 -24.44 1.59 -7.88
CA LYS A 177 -23.16 2.14 -8.36
C LYS A 177 -22.73 3.29 -7.45
N TYR A 178 -21.69 3.08 -6.64
CA TYR A 178 -21.21 4.07 -5.71
C TYR A 178 -19.98 4.75 -6.31
N SER A 179 -20.16 5.94 -6.89
CA SER A 179 -19.04 6.82 -7.23
C SER A 179 -18.84 7.80 -6.08
N ARG A 180 -17.63 7.79 -5.47
CA ARG A 180 -17.24 8.77 -4.42
C ARG A 180 -17.35 10.22 -4.92
N VAL A 181 -17.36 10.44 -6.24
CA VAL A 181 -17.40 11.76 -6.88
C VAL A 181 -18.82 12.30 -7.06
N GLN A 182 -19.84 11.46 -7.21
CA GLN A 182 -21.20 11.94 -7.51
C GLN A 182 -21.97 12.48 -6.30
N LYS A 183 -21.68 12.01 -5.08
CA LYS A 183 -22.43 12.45 -3.89
C LYS A 183 -22.24 13.93 -3.53
N ILE A 184 -21.14 14.56 -3.94
CA ILE A 184 -20.93 16.00 -3.69
C ILE A 184 -21.70 16.86 -4.71
N GLY A 185 -22.05 16.31 -5.88
CA GLY A 185 -22.87 17.00 -6.89
C GLY A 185 -24.36 16.94 -6.59
N GLU A 186 -24.90 15.77 -6.24
CA GLU A 186 -26.34 15.61 -5.99
C GLU A 186 -26.85 16.31 -4.72
N ASP A 187 -25.99 16.53 -3.73
CA ASP A 187 -26.36 17.26 -2.51
C ASP A 187 -26.47 18.78 -2.74
N ASN A 188 -25.85 19.32 -3.81
CA ASN A 188 -25.96 20.73 -4.19
C ASN A 188 -27.10 21.01 -5.19
N GLU A 189 -27.55 20.02 -5.96
CA GLU A 189 -28.64 20.19 -6.94
C GLU A 189 -30.05 20.04 -6.33
N LYS A 190 -30.15 19.56 -5.08
CA LYS A 190 -31.41 19.47 -4.33
C LYS A 190 -31.70 20.66 -3.40
N SER A 191 -30.86 21.69 -3.43
CA SER A 191 -31.01 22.88 -2.56
C SER A 191 -31.29 24.18 -3.32
N THR A 192 -31.79 24.09 -4.56
CA THR A 192 -32.37 25.20 -5.33
C THR A 192 -33.73 24.83 -5.87
#